data_AF-A0A810MZH6-F1
#
_entry.id   AF-A0A810MZH6-F1
#
_cell.length_a   1.000
_cell.length_b   1.000
_cell.length_c   1.000
_cell.angle_alpha   90.00
_cell.angle_beta   90.00
_cell.angle_gamma   90.00
#
_symmetry.space_group_name_H-M   'P 1'
#
loop_
_entity.id
_entity.type
_entity.pdbx_description
1 polymer ?
#
loop_
_entity_poly.entity_id
_entity_poly.type
_entity_poly.pdbx_seq_one_letter_code
_entity_poly.pdbx_strand_id
1 'polypeptide(L)'
;MAPTPPTDDELNTFIRAHLASLGIDLDQLPAGTAADPVTGSPGRDSVLASLRSFMRSTVPALAEYQLPTPGTTDPALAMALSQQPAPMLYPSISTEWRTS
;
A
#
# COMPACT_ATOMS: atom_id res chain seq x y z
N MET A 1 -20.35 2.72 15.83
CA MET A 1 -20.87 2.45 14.47
C MET A 1 -19.66 2.28 13.57
N ALA A 2 -19.55 1.17 12.84
CA ALA A 2 -18.45 1.01 11.88
C ALA A 2 -18.62 2.01 10.72
N PRO A 3 -17.54 2.60 10.19
CA PRO A 3 -17.64 3.48 9.03
C PRO A 3 -18.17 2.69 7.83
N THR A 4 -19.13 3.27 7.11
CA THR A 4 -19.65 2.69 5.87
C THR A 4 -18.53 2.74 4.82
N PRO A 5 -18.22 1.62 4.14
CA PRO A 5 -17.21 1.62 3.09
C PRO A 5 -17.66 2.48 1.91
N PRO A 6 -16.74 3.19 1.23
CA PRO A 6 -17.08 4.05 0.10
C PRO A 6 -17.58 3.23 -1.09
N THR A 7 -18.57 3.80 -1.77
CA THR A 7 -19.13 3.27 -3.02
C THR A 7 -18.12 3.39 -4.17
N ASP A 8 -18.42 2.71 -5.28
CA ASP A 8 -17.57 2.74 -6.47
C ASP A 8 -17.46 4.14 -7.09
N ASP A 9 -18.55 4.90 -7.11
CA ASP A 9 -18.59 6.26 -7.67
C ASP A 9 -17.86 7.27 -6.79
N GLU A 10 -17.98 7.14 -5.47
CA GLU A 10 -17.20 7.94 -4.51
C GLU A 10 -15.70 7.67 -4.66
N LEU A 11 -15.31 6.39 -4.80
CA LEU A 11 -13.91 6.04 -5.07
C LEU A 11 -13.43 6.56 -6.42
N ASN A 12 -14.24 6.47 -7.48
CA ASN A 12 -13.88 7.01 -8.78
C ASN A 12 -13.66 8.53 -8.71
N THR A 13 -14.52 9.24 -7.99
CA THR A 13 -14.40 10.69 -7.78
C THR A 13 -13.11 11.04 -7.04
N PHE A 14 -12.82 10.33 -5.93
CA PHE A 14 -11.58 10.50 -5.19
C PHE A 14 -10.35 10.21 -6.05
N ILE A 15 -10.33 9.07 -6.76
CA ILE A 15 -9.20 8.65 -7.60
C ILE A 15 -8.93 9.69 -8.68
N ARG A 16 -9.96 10.16 -9.40
CA ARG A 16 -9.82 11.19 -10.44
C ARG A 16 -9.29 12.50 -9.86
N ALA A 17 -9.82 12.97 -8.74
CA ALA A 17 -9.36 14.18 -8.09
C ALA A 17 -7.89 14.06 -7.63
N HIS A 18 -7.52 12.92 -7.04
CA HIS A 18 -6.16 12.67 -6.57
C HIS A 18 -5.17 12.62 -7.72
N LEU A 19 -5.49 11.88 -8.79
CA LEU A 19 -4.65 11.83 -9.98
C LEU A 19 -4.50 13.18 -10.66
N ALA A 20 -5.58 13.96 -10.77
CA ALA A 20 -5.52 15.33 -11.31
C ALA A 20 -4.61 16.23 -10.47
N SER A 21 -4.59 16.08 -9.14
CA SER A 21 -3.67 16.82 -8.27
C SER A 21 -2.20 16.48 -8.49
N LEU A 22 -1.92 15.27 -8.97
CA LEU A 22 -0.59 14.80 -9.38
C LEU A 22 -0.26 15.14 -10.84
N GLY A 23 -1.17 15.83 -11.55
CA GLY A 23 -1.03 16.16 -12.97
C GLY A 23 -1.29 14.98 -13.92
N ILE A 24 -1.92 13.90 -13.44
CA ILE A 24 -2.26 12.73 -14.23
C ILE A 24 -3.71 12.85 -14.72
N ASP A 25 -3.87 13.00 -16.03
CA ASP A 25 -5.17 13.03 -16.69
C ASP A 25 -5.56 11.63 -17.22
N LEU A 26 -6.55 11.01 -16.56
CA LEU A 26 -7.11 9.70 -16.93
C LEU A 26 -7.81 9.73 -18.28
N ASP A 27 -8.28 10.89 -18.74
CA ASP A 27 -9.02 11.00 -19.99
C ASP A 27 -8.11 10.90 -21.23
N GLN A 28 -6.79 10.94 -21.03
CA GLN A 28 -5.77 10.60 -22.06
C GLN A 28 -5.74 9.11 -22.41
N LEU A 29 -6.28 8.23 -21.54
CA LEU A 29 -6.34 6.80 -21.81
C LEU A 29 -7.52 6.45 -22.73
N PRO A 30 -7.38 5.41 -23.58
CA PRO A 30 -8.47 4.91 -24.41
C PRO A 30 -9.67 4.50 -23.55
N ALA A 31 -10.88 4.84 -24.00
CA ALA A 31 -12.09 4.47 -23.29
C ALA A 31 -12.31 2.95 -23.30
N GLY A 32 -13.03 2.43 -22.31
CA GLY A 32 -13.30 1.00 -22.20
C GLY A 32 -12.22 0.24 -21.44
N THR A 33 -12.29 -1.08 -21.54
CA THR A 33 -11.41 -2.03 -20.83
C THR A 33 -10.30 -2.60 -21.72
N ALA A 34 -10.46 -2.52 -23.04
CA ALA A 34 -9.48 -3.03 -24.00
C ALA A 34 -8.23 -2.15 -24.03
N ALA A 35 -7.07 -2.77 -24.18
CA ALA A 35 -5.84 -2.05 -24.44
C ALA A 35 -5.84 -1.50 -25.88
N ASP A 36 -5.20 -0.36 -26.08
CA ASP A 36 -4.99 0.20 -27.41
C ASP A 36 -4.06 -0.72 -28.22
N PRO A 37 -4.46 -1.16 -29.43
CA PRO A 37 -3.71 -2.17 -30.19
C PRO A 37 -2.39 -1.65 -30.78
N VAL A 38 -2.20 -0.32 -30.84
CA VAL A 38 -1.01 0.30 -31.46
C VAL A 38 0.04 0.65 -30.41
N THR A 39 -0.38 1.24 -29.29
CA THR A 39 0.48 1.74 -28.21
C THR A 39 0.59 0.77 -27.04
N GLY A 40 -0.34 -0.18 -26.91
CA GLY A 40 -0.46 -1.06 -25.75
C GLY A 40 -1.01 -0.37 -24.50
N SER A 41 -1.46 0.88 -24.61
CA SER A 41 -1.99 1.65 -23.48
C SER A 41 -3.23 0.96 -22.89
N PRO A 42 -3.32 0.79 -21.57
CA PRO A 42 -4.47 0.13 -20.96
C PRO A 42 -5.75 0.94 -21.14
N GLY A 43 -6.88 0.25 -21.22
CA GLY A 43 -8.20 0.87 -21.18
C GLY A 43 -8.42 1.62 -19.86
N ARG A 44 -9.01 2.81 -19.95
CA ARG A 44 -9.29 3.70 -18.81
C ARG A 44 -10.10 3.00 -17.71
N ASP A 45 -11.07 2.19 -18.10
CA ASP A 45 -11.95 1.49 -17.15
C ASP A 45 -11.20 0.37 -16.42
N SER A 46 -10.25 -0.28 -17.10
CA SER A 46 -9.36 -1.29 -16.50
C SER A 46 -8.41 -0.66 -15.47
N VAL A 47 -7.89 0.54 -15.76
CA VAL A 47 -7.07 1.31 -14.80
C VAL A 47 -7.90 1.74 -13.59
N LEU A 48 -9.09 2.32 -13.80
CA LEU A 48 -9.99 2.70 -12.70
C LEU A 48 -10.40 1.51 -11.84
N ALA A 49 -10.71 0.36 -12.44
CA ALA A 49 -11.01 -0.87 -11.69
C ALA A 49 -9.82 -1.34 -10.83
N SER A 50 -8.61 -1.30 -11.40
CA SER A 50 -7.38 -1.70 -10.69
C SER A 50 -7.07 -0.76 -9.52
N LEU A 51 -7.22 0.55 -9.71
CA LEU A 51 -7.02 1.56 -8.67
C LEU A 51 -8.05 1.42 -7.53
N ARG A 52 -9.32 1.15 -7.86
CA ARG A 52 -10.34 0.85 -6.84
C ARG A 52 -10.00 -0.39 -6.03
N SER A 53 -9.55 -1.46 -6.70
CA SER A 53 -9.12 -2.70 -6.03
C SER A 53 -7.94 -2.44 -5.08
N PHE A 54 -6.95 -1.67 -5.53
CA PHE A 54 -5.81 -1.26 -4.71
C PHE A 54 -6.23 -0.47 -3.48
N MET A 55 -7.09 0.54 -3.64
CA MET A 55 -7.58 1.36 -2.53
C MET A 55 -8.34 0.55 -1.48
N ARG A 56 -9.10 -0.48 -1.90
CA ARG A 56 -9.87 -1.32 -0.99
C ARG A 56 -9.03 -2.36 -0.26
N SER A 57 -7.95 -2.84 -0.87
CA SER A 57 -7.18 -3.98 -0.33
C SER A 57 -5.89 -3.55 0.36
N THR A 58 -5.15 -2.60 -0.22
CA THR A 58 -3.78 -2.32 0.20
C THR A 58 -3.72 -1.16 1.17
N VAL A 59 -4.47 -0.07 0.94
CA VAL A 59 -4.42 1.12 1.78
C VAL A 59 -4.82 0.83 3.25
N PRO A 60 -5.88 0.06 3.54
CA PRO A 60 -6.21 -0.29 4.93
C PRO A 60 -5.10 -1.09 5.60
N ALA A 61 -4.55 -2.10 4.90
CA ALA A 61 -3.47 -2.93 5.43
C ALA A 61 -2.20 -2.10 5.74
N LEU A 62 -1.88 -1.11 4.90
CA LEU A 62 -0.76 -0.19 5.16
C LEU A 62 -1.06 0.78 6.30
N ALA A 63 -2.29 1.27 6.41
CA ALA A 63 -2.70 2.18 7.48
C ALA A 63 -2.70 1.48 8.86
N GLU A 64 -2.98 0.18 8.88
CA GLU A 64 -2.92 -0.66 10.07
C GLU A 64 -1.50 -1.14 10.41
N TYR A 65 -0.54 -0.97 9.50
CA TYR A 65 0.83 -1.41 9.73
C TYR A 65 1.47 -0.61 10.88
N GLN A 66 1.76 -1.30 11.98
CA GLN A 66 2.45 -0.75 13.13
C GLN A 66 3.81 -1.41 13.29
N LEU A 67 4.84 -0.58 13.52
CA LEU A 67 6.15 -1.09 13.91
C LEU A 67 6.07 -1.69 15.31
N PRO A 68 6.79 -2.79 15.58
CA PRO A 68 6.87 -3.35 16.92
C PRO A 68 7.32 -2.29 17.92
N THR A 69 6.51 -2.06 18.94
CA THR A 69 6.82 -1.14 20.03
C THR A 69 7.22 -1.96 21.26
N PRO A 70 8.40 -1.71 21.85
CA PRO A 70 8.87 -2.46 23.01
C PRO A 70 7.87 -2.44 24.16
N GLY A 71 7.56 -3.62 24.71
CA GLY A 71 6.68 -3.78 25.86
C GLY A 71 5.16 -3.74 25.56
N THR A 72 4.75 -3.47 24.32
CA THR A 72 3.31 -3.43 23.94
C THR A 72 2.94 -4.39 22.81
N THR A 73 3.84 -4.65 21.87
CA THR A 73 3.58 -5.58 20.76
C THR A 73 3.72 -7.03 21.24
N ASP A 74 2.81 -7.90 20.77
CA ASP A 74 2.92 -9.35 20.99
C ASP A 74 4.34 -9.84 20.64
N PRO A 75 5.03 -10.58 21.53
CA PRO A 75 6.41 -11.00 21.31
C PRO A 75 6.63 -11.82 20.02
N ALA A 76 5.67 -12.66 19.63
CA ALA A 76 5.77 -13.46 18.40
C ALA A 76 5.63 -12.58 17.15
N LEU A 77 4.73 -11.60 17.18
CA LEU A 77 4.60 -10.60 16.10
C LEU A 77 5.83 -9.70 16.03
N ALA A 78 6.35 -9.25 17.18
CA ALA A 78 7.55 -8.45 17.27
C ALA A 78 8.77 -9.19 16.68
N MET A 79 8.93 -10.48 16.98
CA MET A 79 9.98 -11.31 16.39
C MET A 79 9.83 -11.49 14.87
N ALA A 80 8.61 -11.72 14.38
CA ALA A 80 8.35 -11.90 12.94
C ALA A 80 8.63 -10.63 12.12
N LEU A 81 8.40 -9.46 12.70
CA LEU A 81 8.61 -8.14 12.07
C LEU A 81 10.00 -7.55 12.33
N SER A 82 10.78 -8.16 13.23
CA SER A 82 12.15 -7.72 13.50
C SER A 82 13.05 -8.02 12.30
N GLN A 83 13.97 -7.10 12.00
CA GLN A 83 15.15 -7.42 11.20
C GLN A 83 15.81 -8.66 11.82
N GLN A 84 16.22 -9.63 11.00
CA GLN A 84 16.85 -10.85 11.52
C GLN A 84 17.95 -10.46 12.54
N PRO A 85 17.99 -11.11 13.72
CA PRO A 85 19.04 -10.84 14.68
C PRO A 85 20.38 -11.02 13.98
N ALA A 86 21.19 -9.97 13.99
CA ALA A 86 22.49 -10.00 13.33
C ALA A 86 23.27 -11.21 13.87
N PRO A 87 23.81 -12.09 13.01
CA PRO A 87 24.53 -13.25 13.49
C PRO A 87 25.66 -12.77 14.40
N MET A 88 25.70 -13.28 15.63
CA MET A 88 26.66 -12.92 16.68
C MET A 88 28.06 -13.47 16.39
N LEU A 89 28.51 -13.37 15.13
CA LEU A 89 29.81 -13.82 14.64
C LEU A 89 30.94 -12.87 15.08
N TYR A 90 30.61 -11.61 15.41
CA TYR A 90 31.59 -10.60 15.82
C TYR A 90 31.28 -10.03 17.21
N PRO A 91 32.30 -9.93 18.10
CA PRO A 91 32.13 -9.40 19.46
C PRO A 91 31.57 -7.97 19.53
N SER A 92 31.76 -7.16 18.47
CA SER A 92 31.22 -5.81 18.38
C SER A 92 29.70 -5.75 18.34
N ILE A 93 29.03 -6.79 17.81
CA ILE A 93 27.57 -6.87 17.72
C ILE A 93 26.95 -7.14 19.10
N SER A 94 27.63 -7.91 19.94
CA SER A 94 27.16 -8.30 21.28
C SER A 94 27.13 -7.17 22.32
N THR A 95 27.82 -6.06 22.09
CA THR A 95 27.87 -4.93 23.04
C THR A 95 26.68 -3.99 22.84
N GLU A 96 26.33 -3.70 21.59
CA GLU A 96 25.24 -2.78 21.26
C GLU A 96 23.86 -3.39 21.57
N TRP A 97 23.65 -4.68 21.30
CA TRP A 97 22.36 -5.35 21.51
C TRP A 97 21.98 -5.63 22.98
N ARG A 98 22.90 -5.49 23.93
CA ARG A 98 22.60 -5.66 25.37
C ARG A 98 22.15 -4.37 26.06
N THR A 99 22.26 -3.23 25.38
CA THR A 99 22.04 -1.91 25.98
C THR A 99 20.78 -1.20 25.45
N SER A 100 20.09 -1.80 24.47
CA SER A 100 18.82 -1.32 23.90
C SER A 100 17.60 -2.00 24.49
#